data_AF-A0A0G1FYF6-F1
#
_entry.id   AF-A0A0G1FYF6-F1
#
_cell.length_a   1.000
_cell.length_b   1.000
_cell.length_c   1.000
_cell.angle_alpha   90.00
_cell.angle_beta   90.00
_cell.angle_gamma   90.00
#
_symmetry.space_group_name_H-M   'P 1'
#
loop_
_entity.id
_entity.type
_entity.pdbx_description
1 polymer ?
#
loop_
_entity_poly.entity_id
_entity_poly.type
_entity_poly.pdbx_seq_one_letter_code
_entity_poly.pdbx_strand_id
1 'polypeptide(L)'
;MIFEWAVHKKLFRNINHAIWFMMSVYILLLIIAYYFYPNSTIIILFPITIHFVAFLQSIYTYVKKISSETITRDCIWWNLFMFLIYMFLFFIINLF
;
A
#
# COMPACT_ATOMS: atom_id res chain seq x y z
N MET A 1 0.02 6.38 -22.15
CA MET A 1 -0.33 6.72 -20.74
C MET A 1 0.92 6.73 -19.86
N ILE A 2 0.96 7.54 -18.78
CA ILE A 2 2.14 7.61 -17.88
C ILE A 2 2.47 6.23 -17.24
N PHE A 3 1.45 5.41 -16.99
CA PHE A 3 1.61 4.04 -16.51
C PHE A 3 2.27 3.11 -17.54
N GLU A 4 1.89 3.21 -18.81
CA GLU A 4 2.51 2.43 -19.89
C GLU A 4 3.99 2.78 -20.05
N TRP A 5 4.33 4.07 -19.97
CA TRP A 5 5.71 4.53 -19.99
C TRP A 5 6.52 3.96 -18.82
N ALA A 6 5.97 3.97 -17.60
CA ALA A 6 6.64 3.45 -16.41
C ALA A 6 6.86 1.92 -16.48
N VAL A 7 5.89 1.19 -17.06
CA VAL A 7 6.03 -0.24 -17.34
C VAL A 7 7.10 -0.49 -18.42
N HIS A 8 7.13 0.30 -19.50
CA HIS A 8 8.16 0.20 -20.54
C HIS A 8 9.57 0.48 -19.99
N LYS A 9 9.69 1.37 -19.02
CA LYS A 9 10.95 1.65 -18.30
C LYS A 9 11.32 0.61 -17.26
N LYS A 10 10.55 -0.49 -17.14
CA LYS A 10 10.74 -1.57 -16.14
C LYS A 10 10.70 -1.07 -14.69
N LEU A 11 10.07 0.08 -14.43
CA LEU A 11 9.83 0.58 -13.08
C LEU A 11 8.72 -0.23 -12.39
N PHE A 12 7.75 -0.71 -13.17
CA PHE A 12 6.69 -1.60 -12.70
C PHE A 12 6.53 -2.78 -13.67
N ARG A 13 6.13 -3.94 -13.15
CA ARG A 13 5.94 -5.17 -13.95
C ARG A 13 4.77 -5.08 -14.92
N ASN A 14 3.70 -4.40 -14.52
CA ASN A 14 2.52 -4.14 -15.34
C ASN A 14 1.76 -2.92 -14.81
N ILE A 15 0.72 -2.54 -15.54
CA ILE A 15 -0.09 -1.36 -15.25
C ILE A 15 -0.79 -1.50 -13.89
N ASN A 16 -1.33 -2.67 -13.56
CA ASN A 16 -2.02 -2.90 -12.29
C ASN A 16 -1.09 -2.72 -11.08
N HIS A 17 0.16 -3.19 -11.20
CA HIS A 17 1.19 -2.99 -10.20
C HIS A 17 1.49 -1.51 -10.00
N ALA A 18 1.62 -0.74 -11.09
CA ALA A 18 1.85 0.70 -11.02
C ALA A 18 0.68 1.45 -10.36
N ILE A 19 -0.56 1.08 -10.71
CA ILE A 19 -1.77 1.69 -10.13
C ILE A 19 -1.83 1.41 -8.62
N TRP A 20 -1.58 0.17 -8.18
CA TRP A 20 -1.59 -0.17 -6.77
C TRP A 20 -0.60 0.68 -5.95
N PHE A 21 0.64 0.82 -6.45
CA PHE A 21 1.66 1.64 -5.80
C PHE A 21 1.24 3.11 -5.72
N MET A 22 0.78 3.68 -6.84
CA MET A 22 0.36 5.09 -6.88
C MET A 22 -0.84 5.36 -5.98
N MET A 23 -1.83 4.45 -5.94
CA MET A 23 -2.97 4.56 -5.02
C MET A 23 -2.55 4.47 -3.56
N SER A 24 -1.60 3.59 -3.23
CA SER A 24 -1.05 3.45 -1.88
C SER A 24 -0.41 4.76 -1.40
N VAL A 25 0.41 5.39 -2.26
CA VAL A 25 1.05 6.68 -1.96
C VAL A 25 0.02 7.80 -1.85
N TYR A 26 -0.97 7.82 -2.75
CA TYR A 26 -2.03 8.83 -2.72
C TYR A 26 -2.83 8.78 -1.41
N ILE A 27 -3.23 7.58 -0.96
CA ILE A 27 -3.95 7.40 0.32
C ILE A 27 -3.09 7.85 1.50
N LEU A 28 -1.77 7.58 1.47
CA LEU A 28 -0.85 8.03 2.51
C LEU A 28 -0.81 9.56 2.60
N LEU A 29 -0.68 10.24 1.46
CA LEU A 29 -0.68 11.70 1.40
C LEU A 29 -2.00 12.29 1.91
N LEU A 30 -3.13 11.67 1.57
CA LEU A 30 -4.43 12.08 2.09
C LEU A 30 -4.50 11.96 3.61
N ILE A 31 -3.99 10.87 4.20
CA ILE A 31 -3.97 10.70 5.66
C ILE A 31 -3.08 11.74 6.34
N ILE A 32 -1.89 12.00 5.78
CA ILE A 32 -0.99 13.01 6.31
C ILE A 32 -1.68 14.39 6.27
N ALA A 33 -2.38 14.72 5.19
CA ALA A 33 -3.16 15.97 5.10
C ALA A 33 -4.34 15.99 6.10
N TYR A 34 -4.99 14.84 6.33
CA TYR A 34 -6.12 14.71 7.24
C TYR A 34 -5.71 14.66 8.72
N TYR A 35 -4.42 14.53 9.03
CA TYR A 35 -3.89 14.53 10.40
C TYR A 35 -4.36 15.73 11.23
N PHE A 36 -4.54 16.88 10.58
CA PHE A 36 -4.98 18.12 11.22
C PHE A 36 -6.49 18.19 11.51
N TYR A 37 -7.29 17.20 11.12
CA TYR A 37 -8.74 17.14 11.36
C TYR A 37 -9.09 16.28 12.59
N PRO A 38 -10.13 16.66 13.35
CA PRO A 38 -10.60 15.86 14.50
C PRO A 38 -11.07 14.46 14.06
N ASN A 39 -10.83 13.44 14.91
CA ASN A 39 -11.16 12.02 14.69
C ASN A 39 -10.32 11.26 13.63
N SER A 40 -9.09 11.70 13.36
CA SER A 40 -8.16 11.07 12.41
C SER A 40 -7.80 9.60 12.73
N THR A 41 -7.93 9.17 13.98
CA THR A 41 -7.59 7.81 14.45
C THR A 41 -8.38 6.69 13.77
N ILE A 42 -9.66 6.89 13.48
CA ILE A 42 -10.50 5.85 12.85
C ILE A 42 -10.14 5.70 11.37
N ILE A 43 -9.81 6.81 10.70
CA ILE A 43 -9.55 6.84 9.26
C ILE A 43 -8.30 6.04 8.90
N ILE A 44 -7.27 6.07 9.76
CA ILE A 44 -6.01 5.38 9.49
C ILE A 44 -6.10 3.85 9.68
N LEU A 45 -7.08 3.33 10.42
CA LEU A 45 -7.28 1.88 10.57
C LEU A 45 -7.63 1.19 9.24
N PHE A 46 -8.28 1.91 8.33
CA PHE A 46 -8.68 1.38 7.03
C PHE A 46 -7.47 1.02 6.13
N PRO A 47 -6.50 1.92 5.86
CA PRO A 47 -5.32 1.53 5.10
C PRO A 47 -4.44 0.52 5.82
N ILE A 48 -4.36 0.54 7.16
CA ILE A 48 -3.66 -0.51 7.93
C ILE A 48 -4.23 -1.88 7.57
N THR A 49 -5.55 -2.04 7.65
CA THR A 49 -6.22 -3.31 7.34
C THR A 49 -6.07 -3.71 5.87
N ILE A 50 -6.20 -2.76 4.92
CA ILE A 50 -5.97 -3.03 3.49
C ILE A 50 -4.55 -3.57 3.24
N HIS A 51 -3.53 -2.88 3.73
CA HIS A 51 -2.14 -3.28 3.48
C HIS A 51 -1.77 -4.57 4.21
N PHE A 52 -2.33 -4.81 5.40
CA PHE A 52 -2.15 -6.07 6.12
C PHE A 52 -2.77 -7.25 5.34
N VAL A 53 -4.00 -7.11 4.87
CA VAL A 53 -4.67 -8.15 4.08
C VAL A 53 -3.92 -8.39 2.77
N ALA A 54 -3.55 -7.33 2.05
CA ALA A 54 -2.78 -7.44 0.81
C ALA A 54 -1.40 -8.09 1.04
N PHE A 55 -0.74 -7.80 2.17
CA PHE A 55 0.49 -8.46 2.57
C PHE A 55 0.29 -9.96 2.80
N LEU A 56 -0.71 -10.36 3.60
CA LEU A 56 -0.99 -11.78 3.84
C LEU A 56 -1.38 -12.52 2.55
N GLN A 57 -2.22 -11.91 1.72
CA GLN A 57 -2.59 -12.46 0.42
C GLN A 57 -1.37 -12.62 -0.48
N SER A 58 -0.46 -11.64 -0.48
CA SER A 58 0.76 -11.71 -1.27
C SER A 58 1.74 -12.80 -0.82
N ILE A 59 1.85 -13.03 0.48
CA ILE A 59 2.60 -14.18 1.02
C ILE A 59 1.94 -15.48 0.60
N TYR A 60 0.62 -15.60 0.78
CA TYR A 60 -0.12 -16.81 0.43
C TYR A 60 0.05 -17.17 -1.05
N THR A 61 -0.17 -16.20 -1.95
CA THR A 61 0.03 -16.37 -3.40
C THR A 61 1.46 -16.77 -3.73
N TYR A 62 2.46 -16.17 -3.08
CA TYR A 62 3.87 -16.50 -3.29
C TYR A 62 4.21 -17.93 -2.84
N VAL A 63 3.79 -18.33 -1.63
CA VAL A 63 4.03 -19.68 -1.07
C VAL A 63 3.30 -20.74 -1.89
N LYS A 64 2.07 -20.47 -2.32
CA LYS A 64 1.26 -21.38 -3.14
C LYS A 64 1.61 -21.34 -4.63
N LYS A 65 2.54 -20.49 -5.06
CA LYS A 65 2.97 -20.31 -6.46
C LYS A 65 1.80 -20.03 -7.41
N ILE A 66 0.78 -19.31 -6.92
CA ILE A 66 -0.38 -18.94 -7.73
C ILE A 66 0.04 -17.82 -8.68
N SER A 67 -0.24 -17.97 -9.98
CA SER A 67 0.01 -16.92 -10.95
C SER A 67 -0.93 -15.74 -10.71
N SER A 68 -0.38 -14.54 -10.50
CA SER A 68 -1.16 -13.31 -10.37
C SER A 68 -0.44 -12.17 -11.08
N GLU A 69 -1.21 -11.38 -11.82
CA GLU A 69 -0.71 -10.16 -12.45
C GLU A 69 -0.49 -9.05 -11.42
N THR A 70 -1.37 -8.94 -10.43
CA THR A 70 -1.32 -7.91 -9.39
C THR A 70 -0.41 -8.26 -8.24
N ILE A 71 -0.32 -9.54 -7.87
CA ILE A 71 0.32 -9.98 -6.64
C ILE A 71 1.68 -10.59 -6.95
N THR A 72 2.72 -9.85 -6.62
CA THR A 72 4.12 -10.25 -6.87
C THR A 72 4.96 -10.12 -5.60
N ARG A 73 6.23 -10.57 -5.66
CA ARG A 73 7.18 -10.42 -4.54
C ARG A 73 7.38 -8.94 -4.16
N ASP A 74 7.31 -8.05 -5.13
CA ASP A 74 7.44 -6.60 -4.92
C ASP A 74 6.24 -6.06 -4.12
N CYS A 75 5.05 -6.65 -4.28
CA CYS A 75 3.87 -6.33 -3.48
C CYS A 75 3.99 -6.75 -2.02
N ILE A 76 4.73 -7.82 -1.71
CA ILE A 76 4.97 -8.25 -0.30
C ILE A 76 5.71 -7.12 0.43
N TRP A 77 6.84 -6.70 -0.13
CA TRP A 77 7.68 -5.67 0.48
C TRP A 77 6.98 -4.32 0.54
N TRP A 78 6.28 -3.93 -0.53
CA TRP A 78 5.55 -2.66 -0.57
C TRP A 78 4.42 -2.61 0.45
N ASN A 79 3.57 -3.65 0.51
CA ASN A 79 2.47 -3.68 1.47
C ASN A 79 2.98 -3.74 2.92
N LEU A 80 4.07 -4.48 3.18
CA LEU A 80 4.71 -4.48 4.50
C LEU A 80 5.24 -3.09 4.87
N PHE A 81 5.93 -2.41 3.95
CA PHE A 81 6.44 -1.07 4.16
C PHE A 81 5.32 -0.07 4.45
N MET A 82 4.27 -0.05 3.63
CA MET A 82 3.11 0.82 3.84
C MET A 82 2.40 0.51 5.16
N PHE A 83 2.20 -0.77 5.49
CA PHE A 83 1.63 -1.19 6.77
C PHE A 83 2.44 -0.63 7.96
N LEU A 84 3.76 -0.74 7.92
CA LEU A 84 4.63 -0.20 8.97
C LEU A 84 4.53 1.34 9.08
N ILE A 85 4.46 2.05 7.94
CA ILE A 85 4.23 3.50 7.94
C ILE A 85 2.90 3.85 8.61
N TYR A 86 1.81 3.17 8.25
CA TYR A 86 0.51 3.48 8.83
C TYR A 86 0.43 3.10 10.32
N MET A 87 1.06 2.01 10.75
CA MET A 87 1.19 1.66 12.17
C MET A 87 1.97 2.73 12.95
N PHE A 88 3.06 3.25 12.36
CA PHE A 88 3.84 4.34 12.95
C PHE A 88 3.02 5.64 13.05
N LEU A 89 2.32 6.02 11.98
CA LEU A 89 1.42 7.18 11.99
C LEU A 89 0.28 7.01 13.00
N PHE A 90 -0.31 5.82 13.11
CA PHE A 90 -1.35 5.54 14.11
C PHE A 90 -0.80 5.70 15.52
N PHE A 91 0.40 5.20 15.79
CA PHE A 91 1.06 5.40 17.07
C PHE A 91 1.26 6.89 17.39
N ILE A 92 1.74 7.68 16.42
CA ILE A 92 1.89 9.14 16.57
C ILE A 92 0.53 9.81 16.86
N ILE A 93 -0.50 9.49 16.08
CA ILE A 93 -1.84 10.09 16.24
C ILE A 93 -2.41 9.83 17.64
N ASN A 94 -2.18 8.65 18.23
CA ASN A 94 -2.72 8.32 19.56
C ASN A 94 -1.84 8.80 20.72
N LEU A 95 -0.63 9.29 20.44
CA LEU A 95 0.28 9.81 21.48
C LEU A 95 0.00 11.28 21.82
N PHE A 96 -0.61 12.03 20.90
CA PHE A 96 -0.91 13.46 21.00
C PHE A 96 -2.43 13.71 21.04
#